data_AF-A0A3G2C7M0-F1
#
_entry.id   AF-A0A3G2C7M0-F1
#
_cell.length_a   1.000
_cell.length_b   1.000
_cell.length_c   1.000
_cell.angle_alpha   90.00
_cell.angle_beta   90.00
_cell.angle_gamma   90.00
#
_symmetry.space_group_name_H-M   'P 1'
#
loop_
_entity.id
_entity.type
_entity.pdbx_description
1 polymer ?
#
loop_
_entity_poly.entity_id
_entity_poly.type
_entity_poly.pdbx_seq_one_letter_code
_entity_poly.pdbx_strand_id
1 'polypeptide(L)'
;MYDEDAIYRIIELIDGMLDSIQIIQERVSGIKSANDFLISPDNMFILDGICMKLIFIGESIKTIDKLSKGELFPLYPAIPWK
;
A
#
# COMPACT_ATOMS: atom_id res chain seq x y z
N MET A 1 -5.22 19.83 16.13
CA MET A 1 -4.43 18.88 16.93
C MET A 1 -5.07 17.52 16.78
N TYR A 2 -4.33 16.53 16.27
CA TYR A 2 -4.85 15.17 16.14
C TYR A 2 -5.03 14.54 17.52
N ASP A 3 -6.00 13.65 17.63
CA ASP A 3 -6.12 12.77 18.79
C ASP A 3 -4.90 11.82 18.85
N GLU A 4 -4.43 11.49 20.04
CA GLU A 4 -3.24 10.65 20.24
C GLU A 4 -3.44 9.26 19.61
N ASP A 5 -4.65 8.71 19.73
CA ASP A 5 -5.06 7.47 19.09
C ASP A 5 -5.02 7.56 17.55
N ALA A 6 -5.38 8.72 16.99
CA ALA A 6 -5.35 8.93 15.55
C ALA A 6 -3.91 8.97 15.01
N ILE A 7 -2.97 9.57 15.77
CA ILE A 7 -1.55 9.58 15.43
C ILE A 7 -1.00 8.16 15.42
N TYR A 8 -1.22 7.41 16.51
CA TYR A 8 -0.75 6.03 16.61
C TYR A 8 -1.31 5.17 15.47
N ARG A 9 -2.60 5.33 15.15
CA ARG A 9 -3.23 4.60 14.05
C ARG A 9 -2.66 4.95 12.68
N ILE A 10 -2.34 6.22 12.43
CA ILE A 10 -1.70 6.65 11.17
C ILE A 10 -0.32 5.99 11.04
N ILE A 11 0.47 5.95 12.12
CA ILE A 11 1.79 5.32 12.12
C ILE A 11 1.67 3.83 11.79
N GLU A 12 0.78 3.10 12.47
CA GLU A 12 0.55 1.67 12.18
C GLU A 12 0.17 1.41 10.72
N LEU A 13 -0.66 2.27 10.12
CA LEU A 13 -1.05 2.14 8.71
C LEU A 13 0.13 2.38 7.78
N ILE A 14 1.00 3.35 8.10
CA ILE A 14 2.22 3.62 7.33
C ILE A 14 3.17 2.43 7.41
N ASP A 15 3.43 1.89 8.60
CA ASP A 15 4.30 0.73 8.78
C ASP A 15 3.75 -0.50 8.04
N GLY A 16 2.45 -0.77 8.14
CA GLY A 16 1.82 -1.87 7.42
C GLY A 16 1.85 -1.70 5.89
N MET A 17 1.82 -0.46 5.39
CA MET A 17 2.01 -0.18 3.96
C MET A 17 3.46 -0.44 3.53
N LEU A 18 4.44 -0.04 4.33
CA LEU A 18 5.85 -0.32 4.06
C LEU A 18 6.13 -1.83 3.99
N ASP A 19 5.61 -2.60 4.96
CA ASP A 19 5.68 -4.06 4.94
C ASP A 19 5.01 -4.66 3.70
N SER A 20 3.86 -4.12 3.30
CA SER A 20 3.14 -4.57 2.11
C SER A 20 3.93 -4.29 0.83
N ILE A 21 4.60 -3.14 0.74
CA ILE A 21 5.48 -2.79 -0.39
C ILE A 21 6.67 -3.74 -0.44
N GLN A 22 7.32 -4.03 0.69
CA GLN A 22 8.43 -4.97 0.75
C GLN A 22 8.01 -6.37 0.26
N ILE A 23 6.88 -6.88 0.75
CA ILE A 23 6.33 -8.19 0.34
C ILE A 23 6.05 -8.20 -1.17
N ILE A 24 5.49 -7.12 -1.74
CA ILE A 24 5.28 -7.01 -3.18
C ILE A 24 6.62 -7.13 -3.91
N GLN A 25 7.63 -6.35 -3.52
CA GLN A 25 8.96 -6.36 -4.14
C GLN A 25 9.62 -7.73 -4.11
N GLU A 26 9.54 -8.44 -2.97
CA GLU A 26 10.08 -9.79 -2.82
C GLU A 26 9.37 -10.79 -3.75
N ARG A 27 8.03 -10.75 -3.80
CA ARG A 27 7.22 -11.68 -4.59
C ARG A 27 7.34 -11.46 -6.10
N VAL A 28 7.51 -10.22 -6.55
CA VAL A 28 7.71 -9.92 -7.98
C VAL A 28 9.16 -10.10 -8.45
N SER A 29 10.10 -10.37 -7.56
CA SER A 29 11.53 -10.47 -7.92
C SER A 29 11.83 -11.48 -9.04
N GLY A 30 11.04 -12.56 -9.14
CA GLY A 30 11.12 -13.56 -10.21
C GLY A 30 10.29 -13.27 -11.46
N ILE A 31 9.43 -12.25 -11.43
CA ILE A 31 8.52 -11.87 -12.53
C ILE A 31 9.22 -10.81 -13.39
N LYS A 32 9.51 -11.14 -14.65
CA LYS A 32 10.19 -10.26 -15.60
C LYS A 32 9.21 -9.54 -16.53
N SER A 33 8.03 -10.11 -16.72
CA SER A 33 6.98 -9.55 -17.57
C SER A 33 5.59 -9.83 -17.00
N ALA A 34 4.59 -9.04 -17.42
CA ALA A 34 3.20 -9.27 -17.03
C ALA A 34 2.69 -10.65 -17.49
N ASN A 35 3.21 -11.18 -18.61
CA ASN A 35 2.84 -12.51 -19.09
C ASN A 35 3.30 -13.62 -18.14
N ASP A 36 4.35 -13.38 -17.35
CA ASP A 36 4.90 -14.39 -16.45
C ASP A 36 3.89 -14.79 -15.37
N PHE A 37 2.99 -13.88 -14.99
CA PHE A 37 1.88 -14.17 -14.07
C PHE A 37 0.87 -15.19 -14.63
N LEU A 38 0.77 -15.32 -15.94
CA LEU A 38 -0.23 -16.16 -16.61
C LEU A 38 0.28 -17.56 -16.96
N ILE A 39 1.57 -17.84 -16.70
CA ILE A 39 2.23 -19.09 -17.10
C ILE A 39 1.77 -20.27 -16.23
N SER A 40 1.41 -20.03 -14.97
CA SER A 40 0.99 -21.10 -14.04
C SER A 40 -0.03 -20.61 -13.02
N PRO A 41 -0.82 -21.52 -12.43
CA PRO A 41 -1.70 -21.20 -11.30
C PRO A 41 -0.94 -20.58 -10.12
N ASP A 42 0.28 -21.04 -9.84
CA ASP A 42 1.11 -20.50 -8.76
C ASP A 42 1.52 -19.04 -9.02
N ASN A 43 1.90 -18.72 -10.26
CA ASN A 43 2.23 -17.34 -10.62
C ASN A 43 0.98 -16.44 -10.59
N MET A 44 -0.18 -16.97 -10.95
CA MET A 44 -1.45 -16.27 -10.82
C MET A 44 -1.82 -16.03 -9.34
N PHE A 45 -1.52 -16.96 -8.44
CA PHE A 45 -1.68 -16.77 -7.00
C PHE A 45 -0.76 -15.65 -6.46
N ILE A 46 0.46 -15.51 -7.01
CA ILE A 46 1.32 -14.37 -6.70
C ILE A 46 0.65 -13.06 -7.10
N LEU A 47 0.07 -12.99 -8.31
CA LEU A 47 -0.66 -11.83 -8.80
C LEU A 47 -1.82 -11.46 -7.86
N ASP A 48 -2.65 -12.43 -7.47
CA ASP A 48 -3.76 -12.21 -6.53
C ASP A 48 -3.27 -11.66 -5.20
N GLY A 49 -2.16 -12.21 -4.68
CA GLY A 49 -1.52 -11.73 -3.46
C GLY A 49 -1.03 -10.28 -3.57
N ILE A 50 -0.46 -9.89 -4.71
CA ILE A 50 -0.01 -8.51 -4.97
C ILE A 50 -1.22 -7.58 -5.04
N CYS A 51 -2.27 -7.95 -5.76
CA CYS A 51 -3.50 -7.18 -5.87
C CYS A 51 -4.09 -6.89 -4.48
N MET A 52 -4.14 -7.89 -3.59
CA MET A 52 -4.61 -7.71 -2.22
C MET A 52 -3.75 -6.72 -1.42
N LYS A 53 -2.43 -6.75 -1.58
CA LYS A 53 -1.51 -5.80 -0.93
C LYS A 53 -1.67 -4.38 -1.47
N LEU A 54 -1.86 -4.23 -2.78
CA LEU A 54 -2.14 -2.92 -3.40
C LEU A 54 -3.47 -2.34 -2.94
N ILE A 55 -4.52 -3.16 -2.83
CA ILE A 55 -5.82 -2.74 -2.27
C ILE A 55 -5.64 -2.25 -0.82
N PHE A 56 -4.92 -3.00 0.01
CA PHE A 56 -4.64 -2.60 1.39
C PHE A 56 -3.92 -1.25 1.47
N ILE A 57 -2.92 -1.00 0.62
CA ILE A 57 -2.22 0.29 0.54
C ILE A 57 -3.19 1.42 0.18
N GLY A 58 -4.02 1.23 -0.85
CA GLY A 58 -5.01 2.22 -1.26
C GLY A 58 -6.04 2.56 -0.17
N GLU A 59 -6.55 1.55 0.53
CA GLU A 59 -7.49 1.76 1.65
C GLU A 59 -6.83 2.40 2.87
N SER A 60 -5.57 2.08 3.13
CA SER A 60 -4.77 2.71 4.19
C SER A 60 -4.58 4.20 3.92
N ILE A 61 -4.26 4.60 2.68
CA ILE A 61 -4.16 6.00 2.28
C ILE A 61 -5.48 6.75 2.53
N LYS A 62 -6.63 6.19 2.10
CA LYS A 62 -7.95 6.80 2.35
C LYS A 62 -8.23 6.95 3.85
N THR A 63 -7.85 5.96 4.64
CA THR A 63 -8.05 5.98 6.09
C THR A 63 -7.19 7.05 6.75
N ILE A 64 -5.93 7.18 6.33
CA ILE A 64 -5.02 8.24 6.78
C ILE A 64 -5.55 9.62 6.38
N ASP A 65 -6.06 9.79 5.17
CA ASP A 65 -6.66 11.05 4.72
C ASP A 65 -7.83 11.47 5.63
N LYS A 66 -8.70 10.51 5.96
CA LYS A 66 -9.83 10.73 6.86
C LYS A 66 -9.39 11.06 8.29
N LEU A 67 -8.44 10.32 8.85
CA LEU A 67 -7.90 10.56 10.21
C LEU A 67 -7.17 11.89 10.29
N SER A 68 -6.45 12.25 9.22
CA SER A 68 -5.71 13.50 9.12
C SER A 68 -6.57 14.69 8.69
N LYS A 69 -7.87 14.48 8.44
CA LYS A 69 -8.83 15.50 7.96
C LYS A 69 -8.39 16.17 6.65
N GLY A 70 -7.66 15.44 5.81
CA GLY A 70 -7.13 15.93 4.54
C GLY A 70 -5.96 16.92 4.69
N GLU A 71 -5.40 17.08 5.89
CA GLU A 71 -4.34 18.07 6.17
C GLU A 71 -2.93 17.49 6.00
N LEU A 72 -2.74 16.16 6.07
CA LEU A 72 -1.41 15.54 6.05
C LEU A 72 -0.79 15.51 4.65
N PHE A 73 -1.48 14.95 3.66
CA PHE A 73 -0.91 14.75 2.31
C PHE A 73 -0.56 16.05 1.56
N PRO A 74 -1.29 17.16 1.70
CA PRO A 74 -0.87 18.45 1.13
C PRO A 74 0.51 18.94 1.59
N LEU A 75 1.02 18.45 2.73
CA LEU A 75 2.37 18.76 3.22
C LEU A 75 3.48 18.06 2.40
N TYR A 76 3.11 17.09 1.54
CA TYR A 76 4.02 16.32 0.70
C TYR A 76 3.67 16.47 -0.80
N PRO A 77 3.77 17.69 -1.37
CA PRO A 77 3.31 17.97 -2.74
C PRO A 77 4.16 17.32 -3.83
N ALA A 78 5.31 16.72 -3.49
CA ALA A 78 6.14 15.97 -4.43
C ALA A 78 5.46 14.69 -4.94
N ILE A 79 4.43 14.21 -4.23
CA ILE A 79 3.65 13.02 -4.59
C ILE A 79 2.27 13.48 -5.09
N PRO A 80 1.78 12.97 -6.23
CA PRO A 80 0.47 13.33 -6.76
C PRO A 80 -0.63 12.57 -6.01
N TRP A 81 -1.00 13.06 -4.82
CA TRP A 81 -2.06 12.46 -3.98
C TRP A 81 -3.49 12.62 -4.54
N LYS A 82 -3.68 13.41 -5.60
CA LYS A 82 -4.98 13.72 -6.22
C LYS A 82 -5.26 12.87 -7.46
#